data_AF-A0AAW9IEC9-F1
#
_entry.id   AF-A0AAW9IEC9-F1
#
_cell.length_a   1.000
_cell.length_b   1.000
_cell.length_c   1.000
_cell.angle_alpha   90.00
_cell.angle_beta   90.00
_cell.angle_gamma   90.00
#
_symmetry.space_group_name_H-M   'P 1'
#
loop_
_entity.id
_entity.type
_entity.pdbx_description
1 polymer ?
#
loop_
_entity_poly.entity_id
_entity_poly.type
_entity_poly.pdbx_seq_one_letter_code
_entity_poly.pdbx_strand_id
1 'polypeptide(L)'
;MKTFKDNIVKVFSLSNIVDYLTILNAEKVLEVVGVAVDEMEKKLNIELMTSIKIGLYVHLSCLLERLITKTHITTYDCIEKFKEENKEFIEIVRESLTEVEKYFSVEIPVEEIGYIFDYIKSNK
;
A
#
# COMPACT_ATOMS: atom_id res chain seq x y z
N MET A 1 16.40 -15.24 3.58
CA MET A 1 14.94 -15.41 3.79
C MET A 1 14.49 -15.37 5.28
N LYS A 2 15.38 -15.19 6.27
CA LYS A 2 15.01 -15.00 7.69
C LYS A 2 14.75 -13.54 8.08
N THR A 3 15.48 -12.60 7.47
CA THR A 3 15.52 -11.19 7.89
C THR A 3 14.22 -10.40 7.65
N PHE A 4 13.41 -10.78 6.67
CA PHE A 4 12.19 -10.06 6.30
C PHE A 4 11.01 -10.37 7.25
N LYS A 5 10.84 -11.65 7.62
CA LYS A 5 9.84 -12.07 8.62
C LYS A 5 10.16 -11.52 10.01
N ASP A 6 11.43 -11.51 10.39
CA ASP A 6 11.83 -11.05 11.72
C ASP A 6 11.66 -9.53 11.90
N ASN A 7 11.81 -8.74 10.83
CA ASN A 7 11.53 -7.30 10.84
C ASN A 7 10.04 -6.98 10.86
N ILE A 8 9.21 -7.73 10.12
CA ILE A 8 7.76 -7.59 10.21
C ILE A 8 7.30 -7.87 11.64
N VAL A 9 7.72 -8.98 12.27
CA VAL A 9 7.31 -9.35 13.64
C VAL A 9 7.74 -8.31 14.69
N LYS A 10 8.87 -7.63 14.51
CA LYS A 10 9.34 -6.57 15.41
C LYS A 10 8.62 -5.24 15.23
N VAL A 11 8.22 -4.90 14.02
CA VAL A 11 7.44 -3.67 13.71
C VAL A 11 5.95 -3.90 14.04
N PHE A 12 5.47 -5.13 13.87
CA PHE A 12 4.20 -5.67 14.37
C PHE A 12 4.20 -5.98 15.87
N SER A 13 5.01 -5.30 16.68
CA SER A 13 4.68 -5.11 18.10
C SER A 13 3.32 -4.38 18.17
N LEU A 14 2.27 -5.19 18.12
CA LEU A 14 0.85 -4.91 17.92
C LEU A 14 0.28 -3.85 18.86
N SER A 15 0.97 -3.52 19.95
CA SER A 15 0.60 -2.45 20.87
C SER A 15 0.73 -1.05 20.26
N ASN A 16 1.71 -0.79 19.41
CA ASN A 16 1.87 0.56 18.84
C ASN A 16 0.84 0.85 17.74
N ILE A 17 0.42 -0.13 16.94
CA ILE A 17 -0.54 0.09 15.84
C ILE A 17 -1.92 0.49 16.40
N VAL A 18 -2.36 -0.12 17.50
CA VAL A 18 -3.66 0.19 18.13
C VAL A 18 -3.63 1.56 18.83
N ASP A 19 -2.51 1.97 19.41
CA ASP A 19 -2.36 3.28 20.04
C ASP A 19 -2.09 4.42 19.01
N TYR A 20 -1.43 4.15 17.88
CA TYR A 20 -1.11 5.15 16.83
C TYR A 20 -2.29 5.50 15.91
N LEU A 21 -3.25 4.58 15.76
CA LEU A 21 -4.52 4.82 15.04
C LEU A 21 -5.47 5.79 15.77
N THR A 22 -5.04 6.45 16.85
CA THR A 22 -5.86 7.46 17.52
C THR A 22 -5.99 8.78 16.75
N ILE A 23 -5.14 9.05 15.74
CA ILE A 23 -5.20 10.28 14.92
C ILE A 23 -6.03 10.10 13.63
N LEU A 24 -5.98 8.91 13.04
CA LEU A 24 -6.74 8.54 11.84
C LEU A 24 -7.85 7.58 12.26
N ASN A 25 -9.11 7.85 11.91
CA ASN A 25 -10.16 6.87 12.13
C ASN A 25 -9.82 5.59 11.35
N ALA A 26 -9.26 4.59 12.05
CA ALA A 26 -8.76 3.35 11.48
C ALA A 26 -9.80 2.63 10.63
N GLU A 27 -11.06 2.67 11.08
CA GLU A 27 -12.19 2.10 10.38
C GLU A 27 -12.38 2.77 9.03
N LYS A 28 -12.24 4.11 8.98
CA LYS A 28 -12.37 4.87 7.75
C LYS A 28 -11.18 4.70 6.80
N VAL A 29 -9.97 4.57 7.33
CA VAL A 29 -8.78 4.23 6.52
C VAL A 29 -8.97 2.88 5.87
N LEU A 30 -9.35 1.87 6.65
CA LEU A 30 -9.58 0.51 6.15
C LEU A 30 -10.71 0.44 5.12
N GLU A 31 -11.78 1.22 5.30
CA GLU A 31 -12.87 1.30 4.32
C GLU A 31 -12.39 1.87 2.98
N VAL A 32 -11.71 3.03 3.00
CA VAL A 32 -11.26 3.72 1.77
C VAL A 32 -10.17 2.91 1.07
N VAL A 33 -9.25 2.32 1.84
CA VAL A 33 -8.21 1.42 1.30
C VAL A 33 -8.82 0.11 0.77
N GLY A 34 -9.84 -0.44 1.44
CA GLY A 34 -10.56 -1.62 0.99
C GLY A 34 -11.20 -1.42 -0.38
N VAL A 35 -11.90 -0.29 -0.57
CA VAL A 35 -12.47 0.09 -1.87
C VAL A 35 -11.39 0.18 -2.94
N ALA A 36 -10.25 0.81 -2.64
CA ALA A 36 -9.16 0.92 -3.60
C ALA A 36 -8.57 -0.44 -4.00
N VAL A 37 -8.40 -1.37 -3.06
CA VAL A 37 -7.92 -2.72 -3.34
C VAL A 37 -8.94 -3.52 -4.16
N ASP A 38 -10.23 -3.41 -3.85
CA ASP A 38 -11.29 -4.04 -4.63
C ASP A 38 -11.34 -3.49 -6.07
N GLU A 39 -11.11 -2.19 -6.25
CA GLU A 39 -11.00 -1.58 -7.58
C GLU A 39 -9.76 -2.06 -8.32
N MET A 40 -8.61 -2.21 -7.62
CA MET A 40 -7.40 -2.78 -8.22
C MET A 40 -7.63 -4.22 -8.68
N GLU A 41 -8.25 -5.08 -7.85
CA GLU A 41 -8.60 -6.47 -8.21
C GLU A 41 -9.44 -6.51 -9.49
N LYS A 42 -10.48 -5.66 -9.56
CA LYS A 42 -11.38 -5.58 -10.71
C LYS A 42 -10.67 -5.09 -11.98
N LYS A 43 -9.92 -3.98 -11.90
CA LYS A 43 -9.28 -3.38 -13.07
C LYS A 43 -8.10 -4.20 -13.60
N LEU A 44 -7.34 -4.84 -12.71
CA LEU A 44 -6.25 -5.75 -13.07
C LEU A 44 -6.74 -7.15 -13.46
N ASN A 45 -8.02 -7.46 -13.23
CA ASN A 45 -8.62 -8.78 -13.43
C ASN A 45 -7.86 -9.89 -12.69
N ILE A 46 -7.56 -9.65 -11.41
CA ILE A 46 -6.86 -10.58 -10.52
C ILE A 46 -7.69 -10.86 -9.26
N GLU A 47 -7.43 -12.01 -8.63
CA GLU A 47 -7.94 -12.33 -7.30
C GLU A 47 -6.76 -12.46 -6.32
N LEU A 48 -6.72 -11.57 -5.34
CA LEU A 48 -5.71 -11.54 -4.30
C LEU A 48 -6.13 -12.47 -3.16
N MET A 49 -5.18 -13.30 -2.70
CA MET A 49 -5.38 -14.10 -1.50
C MET A 49 -5.63 -13.19 -0.29
N THR A 50 -6.44 -13.67 0.65
CA THR A 50 -6.76 -12.93 1.89
C THR A 50 -5.51 -12.48 2.66
N SER A 51 -4.44 -13.29 2.65
CA SER A 51 -3.15 -12.95 3.26
C SER A 51 -2.48 -11.72 2.60
N ILE A 52 -2.54 -11.63 1.27
CA ILE A 52 -2.00 -10.48 0.52
C ILE A 52 -2.85 -9.24 0.76
N LYS A 53 -4.19 -9.38 0.77
CA LYS A 53 -5.10 -8.26 1.07
C LYS A 53 -4.85 -7.66 2.45
N ILE A 54 -4.72 -8.50 3.48
CA ILE A 54 -4.39 -8.04 4.83
C ILE A 54 -3.03 -7.31 4.85
N GLY A 55 -2.02 -7.85 4.15
CA GLY A 55 -0.72 -7.22 4.02
C GLY A 55 -0.78 -5.84 3.34
N LEU A 56 -1.53 -5.72 2.24
CA LEU A 56 -1.74 -4.46 1.52
C LEU A 56 -2.50 -3.44 2.38
N TYR A 57 -3.53 -3.86 3.10
CA TYR A 57 -4.28 -2.97 4.00
C TYR A 57 -3.38 -2.35 5.06
N VAL A 58 -2.53 -3.16 5.69
CA VAL A 58 -1.57 -2.66 6.69
C VAL A 58 -0.53 -1.76 6.03
N HIS A 59 0.04 -2.16 4.89
CA HIS A 59 1.04 -1.35 4.18
C HIS A 59 0.50 0.02 3.77
N LEU A 60 -0.67 0.06 3.14
CA LEU A 60 -1.33 1.29 2.70
C LEU A 60 -1.74 2.16 3.89
N SER A 61 -2.24 1.58 4.98
CA SER A 61 -2.57 2.35 6.19
C SER A 61 -1.33 3.02 6.79
N CYS A 62 -0.21 2.29 6.89
CA CYS A 62 1.07 2.84 7.34
C CYS A 62 1.64 3.87 6.35
N LEU A 63 1.46 3.66 5.04
CA LEU A 63 1.89 4.60 4.03
C LEU A 63 1.16 5.94 4.14
N LEU A 64 -0.16 5.91 4.25
CA LEU A 64 -0.98 7.11 4.39
C LEU A 64 -0.59 7.93 5.62
N GLU A 65 -0.33 7.26 6.74
CA GLU A 65 0.19 7.93 7.94
C GLU A 65 1.52 8.65 7.66
N ARG A 66 2.49 7.97 7.02
CA ARG A 66 3.78 8.58 6.68
C ARG A 66 3.65 9.77 5.72
N LEU A 67 2.72 9.69 4.77
CA LEU A 67 2.45 10.77 3.81
C LEU A 67 1.81 11.98 4.51
N ILE A 68 0.80 11.75 5.35
CA ILE A 68 0.11 12.81 6.11
C ILE A 68 1.07 13.51 7.08
N THR A 69 1.92 12.74 7.76
CA THR A 69 2.90 13.27 8.72
C THR A 69 4.13 13.90 8.06
N LYS A 70 4.23 13.86 6.72
CA LYS A 70 5.31 14.43 5.90
C LYS A 70 6.72 13.94 6.27
N THR A 71 6.82 12.74 6.82
CA THR A 71 8.13 12.12 7.15
C THR A 71 8.65 11.23 6.01
N HIS A 72 8.12 11.41 4.79
CA HIS A 72 8.29 10.44 3.71
C HIS A 72 9.60 10.61 2.94
N ILE A 73 10.41 9.56 2.93
CA ILE A 73 11.46 9.32 1.94
C ILE A 73 11.28 7.88 1.49
N THR A 74 10.93 7.68 0.22
CA THR A 74 10.80 6.35 -0.36
C THR A 74 11.72 6.25 -1.56
N THR A 75 12.43 5.14 -1.61
CA THR A 75 13.28 4.74 -2.73
C THR A 75 12.80 3.38 -3.17
N TYR A 76 12.69 3.19 -4.49
CA TYR A 76 12.35 1.92 -5.11
C TYR A 76 13.43 1.59 -6.13
N ASP A 77 14.05 0.44 -5.97
CA ASP A 77 15.17 0.04 -6.82
C ASP A 77 14.70 -0.12 -8.27
N CYS A 78 15.49 0.40 -9.22
CA CYS A 78 15.19 0.33 -10.64
C CYS A 78 13.84 0.97 -11.06
N ILE A 79 13.40 2.02 -10.36
CA ILE A 79 12.14 2.73 -10.63
C ILE A 79 11.94 3.12 -12.11
N GLU A 80 12.99 3.55 -12.81
CA GLU A 80 12.88 3.95 -14.22
C GLU A 80 12.53 2.76 -15.12
N LYS A 81 13.17 1.61 -14.89
CA LYS A 81 12.84 0.37 -15.61
C LYS A 81 11.42 -0.09 -15.28
N PHE A 82 11.02 0.00 -14.01
CA PHE A 82 9.66 -0.32 -13.59
C PHE A 82 8.61 0.55 -14.31
N LYS A 83 8.84 1.86 -14.38
CA LYS A 83 7.99 2.81 -15.11
C LYS A 83 7.89 2.49 -16.59
N GLU A 84 8.98 2.09 -17.23
CA GLU A 84 8.97 1.76 -18.65
C GLU A 84 8.21 0.46 -18.95
N GLU A 85 8.44 -0.58 -18.15
CA GLU A 85 7.90 -1.92 -18.38
C GLU A 85 6.45 -2.10 -17.88
N ASN A 86 6.00 -1.28 -16.92
CA ASN A 86 4.73 -1.51 -16.21
C ASN A 86 3.78 -0.30 -16.28
N LYS A 87 3.83 0.49 -17.36
CA LYS A 87 2.99 1.70 -17.53
C LYS A 87 1.51 1.44 -17.29
N GLU A 88 0.96 0.41 -17.93
CA GLU A 88 -0.46 0.06 -17.82
C GLU A 88 -0.85 -0.29 -16.38
N PHE A 89 -0.01 -1.08 -15.69
CA PHE A 89 -0.22 -1.41 -14.28
C PHE A 89 -0.18 -0.15 -13.40
N ILE A 90 0.79 0.73 -13.63
CA ILE A 90 0.94 1.98 -12.86
C ILE A 90 -0.29 2.86 -13.00
N GLU A 91 -0.81 3.01 -14.23
CA GLU A 91 -2.00 3.83 -14.49
C GLU A 91 -3.23 3.21 -13.81
N ILE A 92 -3.44 1.90 -13.93
CA ILE A 92 -4.56 1.22 -13.26
C ILE A 92 -4.50 1.41 -11.74
N VAL A 93 -3.35 1.20 -11.13
CA VAL A 93 -3.17 1.34 -9.68
C VAL A 93 -3.35 2.80 -9.24
N ARG A 94 -2.83 3.77 -10.01
CA ARG A 94 -3.07 5.20 -9.74
C ARG A 94 -4.55 5.54 -9.73
N GLU A 95 -5.28 5.09 -10.74
CA GLU A 95 -6.70 5.36 -10.81
C GLU A 95 -7.46 4.75 -9.62
N SER A 96 -7.10 3.53 -9.21
CA SER A 96 -7.71 2.87 -8.04
C SER A 96 -7.36 3.56 -6.72
N LEU A 97 -6.23 4.27 -6.64
CA LEU A 97 -5.81 4.99 -5.45
C LEU A 97 -6.25 6.46 -5.43
N THR A 98 -6.84 6.96 -6.52
CA THR A 98 -7.20 8.38 -6.66
C THR A 98 -8.15 8.86 -5.57
N GLU A 99 -9.13 8.03 -5.17
CA GLU A 99 -10.06 8.40 -4.10
C GLU A 99 -9.39 8.41 -2.72
N VAL A 100 -8.39 7.55 -2.51
CA VAL A 100 -7.55 7.54 -1.30
C VAL A 100 -6.74 8.83 -1.22
N GLU A 101 -6.04 9.19 -2.30
CA GLU A 101 -5.23 10.41 -2.41
C GLU A 101 -6.06 11.66 -2.13
N LYS A 102 -7.25 11.77 -2.74
CA LYS A 102 -8.18 12.88 -2.50
C LYS A 102 -8.67 12.93 -1.06
N TYR A 103 -9.08 11.80 -0.49
CA TYR A 103 -9.65 11.75 0.86
C TYR A 103 -8.65 12.20 1.92
N PHE A 104 -7.41 11.74 1.81
CA PHE A 104 -6.34 12.07 2.74
C PHE A 104 -5.53 13.32 2.34
N SER A 105 -5.80 13.90 1.17
CA SER A 105 -5.05 15.03 0.59
C SER A 105 -3.55 14.74 0.53
N VAL A 106 -3.20 13.56 0.01
CA VAL A 106 -1.83 13.07 -0.18
C VAL A 106 -1.58 12.66 -1.62
N GLU A 107 -0.32 12.54 -2.00
CA GLU A 107 0.10 11.95 -3.28
C GLU A 107 0.90 10.68 -2.98
N ILE A 108 0.50 9.57 -3.60
CA ILE A 108 1.17 8.28 -3.48
C ILE A 108 2.25 8.20 -4.58
N PRO A 109 3.53 8.14 -4.19
CA PRO A 109 4.63 8.12 -5.15
C PRO A 109 4.67 6.80 -5.93
N VAL A 110 5.21 6.83 -7.15
CA VAL A 110 5.28 5.66 -8.05
C VAL A 110 6.13 4.54 -7.44
N GLU A 111 7.08 4.88 -6.58
CA GLU A 111 7.87 3.96 -5.78
C GLU A 111 6.99 3.04 -4.92
N GLU A 112 5.89 3.56 -4.36
CA GLU A 112 4.94 2.77 -3.56
C GLU A 112 4.06 1.89 -4.45
N ILE A 113 3.76 2.33 -5.67
CA ILE A 113 3.12 1.49 -6.69
C ILE A 113 4.03 0.31 -7.07
N GLY A 114 5.35 0.53 -7.10
CA GLY A 114 6.35 -0.54 -7.23
C GLY A 114 6.25 -1.57 -6.10
N TYR A 115 6.14 -1.13 -4.85
CA TYR A 115 5.94 -2.07 -3.73
C TYR A 115 4.60 -2.83 -3.82
N ILE A 116 3.52 -2.17 -4.25
CA ILE A 116 2.22 -2.84 -4.49
C ILE A 116 2.38 -3.93 -5.56
N PHE A 117 3.11 -3.64 -6.64
CA PHE A 117 3.42 -4.62 -7.68
C PHE A 117 4.14 -5.86 -7.13
N ASP A 118 5.14 -5.67 -6.26
CA ASP A 118 5.85 -6.76 -5.61
C ASP A 118 4.95 -7.59 -4.69
N TYR A 119 4.06 -6.93 -3.94
CA TYR A 119 3.04 -7.61 -3.13
C TYR A 119 2.15 -8.50 -3.99
N ILE A 120 1.64 -7.98 -5.11
CA ILE A 120 0.77 -8.71 -6.03
C ILE A 120 1.54 -9.85 -6.70
N LYS A 121 2.80 -9.66 -7.10
CA LYS A 121 3.64 -10.75 -7.63
C LYS A 121 3.92 -11.85 -6.62
N SER A 122 3.87 -11.54 -5.33
CA SER A 122 4.03 -12.52 -4.25
C SER A 122 2.77 -13.36 -3.99
N ASN A 123 1.65 -13.07 -4.67
CA ASN A 123 0.39 -13.81 -4.62
C ASN A 123 0.56 -15.22 -5.24
N LYS A 124 1.10 -16.16 -4.45
CA LYS A 124 1.32 -17.57 -4.78
C LYS A 124 0.71 -18.49 -3.74
#